data_AF-A0A8K1DBL7-F1
#
_entry.id   AF-A0A8K1DBL7-F1
#
_cell.length_a   1.000
_cell.length_b   1.000
_cell.length_c   1.000
_cell.angle_alpha   90.00
_cell.angle_beta   90.00
_cell.angle_gamma   90.00
#
_symmetry.space_group_name_H-M   'P 1'
#
loop_
_entity.id
_entity.type
_entity.pdbx_description
1 polymer ?
#
loop_
_entity_poly.entity_id
_entity_poly.type
_entity_poly.pdbx_seq_one_letter_code
_entity_poly.pdbx_strand_id
1 'polypeptide(L)'
;MYSIQSLVGGLLLGRSSTSKRGVIVLPGLIDADFTGQVHILAYALQPPVAIPKGSKIAQIMALENPLPHRCRPREPNERLRLNEGFGSTGHDVFFTVELKGRPVKTMFLQRGSQQVQQEVLLDTGSDVSIFNQLYWPSNWLLQAPSNHIIGVGGMRNPSISANPIRITFDDSQVIVARPYIMPLHAKIRGLPGRDVLSQLGLVLTTDQHFF
;
A
#
# COMPACT_ATOMS: atom_id res chain seq x y z
N MET A 1 -10.27 12.64 33.88
CA MET A 1 -11.42 13.57 33.97
C MET A 1 -11.52 14.26 32.61
N TYR A 2 -12.50 13.88 31.79
CA TYR A 2 -12.70 14.42 30.43
C TYR A 2 -13.73 15.54 30.53
N SER A 3 -13.41 16.75 30.05
CA SER A 3 -14.32 17.88 30.07
C SER A 3 -14.86 18.10 28.66
N ILE A 4 -16.18 17.94 28.49
CA ILE A 4 -16.92 18.25 27.26
C ILE A 4 -16.94 19.76 26.92
N GLN A 5 -16.38 20.60 27.80
CA GLN A 5 -16.28 22.05 27.63
C GLN A 5 -14.84 22.51 27.34
N SER A 6 -13.87 21.59 27.27
CA SER A 6 -12.49 21.94 26.95
C SER A 6 -12.40 22.47 25.51
N LEU A 7 -11.88 23.69 25.34
CA LEU A 7 -11.52 24.26 24.04
C LEU A 7 -10.05 23.96 23.65
N VAL A 8 -9.36 23.17 24.47
CA VAL A 8 -7.96 22.85 24.30
C VAL A 8 -7.83 21.63 23.39
N GLY A 9 -7.40 21.88 22.16
CA GLY A 9 -6.97 20.86 21.22
C GLY A 9 -5.47 20.56 21.35
N GLY A 10 -4.93 19.89 20.34
CA GLY A 10 -3.51 19.54 20.29
C GLY A 10 -2.89 19.79 18.93
N LEU A 11 -1.68 20.36 18.91
CA LEU A 11 -0.84 20.41 17.72
C LEU A 11 0.23 19.32 17.81
N LEU A 12 0.10 18.30 16.95
CA LEU A 12 1.05 17.20 16.82
C LEU A 12 2.21 17.61 15.91
N LEU A 13 3.44 17.50 16.41
CA LEU A 13 4.66 17.88 15.70
C LEU A 13 5.73 16.78 15.79
N GLY A 14 6.53 16.67 14.75
CA GLY A 14 7.73 15.83 14.75
C GLY A 14 8.78 16.31 15.75
N ARG A 15 9.50 15.36 16.37
CA ARG A 15 10.68 15.68 17.17
C ARG A 15 11.89 15.85 16.25
N SER A 16 12.80 16.75 16.60
CA SER A 16 14.06 16.93 15.85
C SER A 16 14.88 15.63 15.75
N SER A 17 14.86 14.78 16.78
CA SER A 17 15.48 13.44 16.78
C SER A 17 14.88 12.49 15.75
N THR A 18 13.62 12.68 15.39
CA THR A 18 12.92 11.92 14.35
C THR A 18 13.35 12.40 12.97
N SER A 19 13.38 13.72 12.77
CA SER A 19 13.88 14.35 11.54
C SER A 19 15.34 14.00 11.25
N LYS A 20 16.21 13.94 12.27
CA LYS A 20 17.61 13.50 12.13
C LYS A 20 17.76 12.07 11.62
N ARG A 21 16.76 11.21 11.87
CA ARG A 21 16.72 9.84 11.35
C ARG A 21 16.05 9.75 9.97
N GLY A 22 15.87 10.88 9.29
CA GLY A 22 15.26 10.95 7.97
C GLY A 22 13.75 10.71 7.98
N VAL A 23 13.06 10.85 9.12
CA VAL A 23 11.60 10.70 9.22
C VAL A 23 10.96 12.06 9.43
N ILE A 24 10.10 12.46 8.50
CA ILE A 24 9.32 13.68 8.58
C ILE A 24 7.93 13.33 9.10
N VAL A 25 7.56 13.89 10.25
CA VAL A 25 6.20 13.85 10.76
C VAL A 25 5.48 15.08 10.24
N LEU A 26 4.36 14.88 9.55
CA LEU A 26 3.52 15.99 9.11
C LEU A 26 2.78 16.58 10.31
N PRO A 27 2.71 17.91 10.46
CA PRO A 27 1.93 18.54 11.51
C PRO A 27 0.47 18.09 11.45
N GLY A 28 -0.11 17.78 12.61
CA GLY A 28 -1.51 17.39 12.74
C GLY A 28 -2.25 18.23 13.76
N LEU A 29 -3.47 18.66 13.43
CA LEU A 29 -4.36 19.32 14.38
C LEU A 29 -5.33 18.29 14.97
N ILE A 30 -5.37 18.23 16.29
CA ILE A 30 -6.27 17.37 17.08
C ILE A 30 -7.32 18.28 17.70
N ASP A 31 -8.59 18.03 17.35
CA ASP A 31 -9.70 18.80 17.93
C ASP A 31 -9.90 18.47 19.40
N ALA A 32 -10.41 19.43 20.16
CA ALA A 32 -10.61 19.30 21.59
C ALA A 32 -11.63 18.22 21.98
N ASP A 33 -12.55 17.88 21.06
CA ASP A 33 -13.56 16.83 21.24
C ASP A 33 -13.17 15.49 20.60
N PHE A 34 -11.93 15.35 20.14
CA PHE A 34 -11.42 14.08 19.61
C PHE A 34 -11.08 13.11 20.75
N THR A 35 -11.74 11.97 20.77
CA THR A 35 -11.59 10.88 21.74
C THR A 35 -10.97 9.61 21.14
N GLY A 36 -10.74 9.60 19.83
CA GLY A 36 -10.15 8.47 19.13
C GLY A 36 -8.67 8.27 19.40
N GLN A 37 -8.13 7.23 18.78
CA GLN A 37 -6.69 6.99 18.77
C GLN A 37 -5.98 8.05 17.91
N VAL A 38 -4.98 8.72 18.50
CA VAL A 38 -4.12 9.64 17.76
C VAL A 38 -3.18 8.83 16.88
N HIS A 39 -3.24 9.06 15.57
CA HIS A 39 -2.26 8.51 14.64
C HIS A 39 -1.30 9.60 14.17
N ILE A 40 -0.14 9.18 13.67
CA ILE A 40 0.93 10.07 13.23
C ILE A 40 1.16 9.82 11.75
N LEU A 41 0.95 10.84 10.92
CA LEU A 41 1.33 10.78 9.52
C LEU A 41 2.81 11.12 9.40
N ALA A 42 3.58 10.20 8.83
CA ALA A 42 5.01 10.38 8.64
C ALA A 42 5.48 9.73 7.34
N TYR A 43 6.53 10.29 6.74
CA TYR A 43 7.24 9.70 5.61
C TYR A 43 8.75 9.70 5.84
N ALA A 44 9.41 8.69 5.28
CA ALA A 44 10.86 8.56 5.33
C ALA A 44 11.48 9.18 4.08
N LEU A 45 12.48 10.03 4.25
CA LEU A 45 13.27 10.63 3.17
C LEU A 45 14.10 9.59 2.42
N GLN A 46 14.57 8.55 3.11
CA GLN A 46 15.33 7.44 2.55
C GLN A 46 14.81 6.11 3.12
N PRO A 47 13.75 5.52 2.53
CA PRO A 47 13.24 4.23 2.95
C PRO A 47 14.23 3.08 2.67
N PRO A 48 14.26 2.01 3.47
CA PRO A 48 13.44 1.77 4.67
C PRO A 48 14.01 2.43 5.94
N VAL A 49 13.13 2.84 6.87
CA VAL A 49 13.51 3.31 8.21
C VAL A 49 12.86 2.44 9.29
N ALA A 50 13.65 1.94 10.24
CA ALA A 50 13.16 1.17 11.38
C ALA A 50 12.80 2.10 12.56
N ILE A 51 11.56 1.99 13.06
CA ILE A 51 11.09 2.71 14.24
C ILE A 51 10.68 1.67 15.30
N PRO A 52 11.54 1.40 16.30
CA PRO A 52 11.21 0.47 17.37
C PRO A 52 9.97 0.91 18.15
N LYS A 53 9.13 -0.04 18.56
CA LYS A 53 7.99 0.21 19.45
C LYS A 53 8.46 0.94 20.72
N GLY A 54 7.72 1.95 21.15
CA GLY A 54 8.09 2.81 22.29
C GLY A 54 8.98 4.00 21.93
N SER A 55 9.42 4.12 20.66
CA SER A 55 10.13 5.31 20.19
C SER A 55 9.26 6.56 20.31
N LYS A 56 9.80 7.61 20.94
CA LYS A 56 9.18 8.94 20.94
C LYS A 56 9.44 9.61 19.61
N ILE A 57 8.48 9.57 18.68
CA ILE A 57 8.66 10.10 17.32
C ILE A 57 8.02 11.48 17.09
N ALA A 58 6.99 11.80 17.84
CA ALA A 58 6.29 13.08 17.80
C ALA A 58 6.06 13.59 19.23
N GLN A 59 5.50 14.79 19.31
CA GLN A 59 5.04 15.43 20.53
C GLN A 59 3.74 16.18 20.24
N ILE A 60 2.91 16.36 21.26
CA ILE A 60 1.67 17.15 21.17
C ILE A 60 1.83 18.38 22.05
N MET A 61 1.63 19.55 21.46
CA MET A 61 1.51 20.81 22.19
C MET A 61 0.03 21.08 22.43
N ALA A 62 -0.36 21.34 23.67
CA ALA A 62 -1.71 21.80 23.97
C ALA A 62 -1.93 23.14 23.26
N LEU A 63 -3.01 23.25 22.51
CA LEU A 63 -3.35 24.45 21.75
C LEU A 63 -4.77 24.87 22.13
N GLU A 64 -4.89 26.02 22.77
CA GLU A 64 -6.18 26.70 22.87
C GLU A 64 -6.58 27.15 21.47
N ASN A 65 -7.81 26.82 21.06
CA ASN A 65 -8.29 27.16 19.72
C ASN A 65 -8.21 28.69 19.50
N PRO A 66 -7.33 29.18 18.60
CA PRO A 66 -7.13 30.62 18.42
C PRO A 66 -8.25 31.26 17.58
N LEU A 67 -9.21 30.48 17.09
CA LEU A 67 -10.29 30.96 16.24
C LEU A 67 -11.51 31.41 17.07
N PRO A 68 -11.79 32.72 17.16
CA PRO A 68 -12.83 33.27 18.04
C PRO A 68 -14.25 32.77 17.69
N HIS A 69 -14.50 32.35 16.44
CA HIS A 69 -15.80 31.86 15.99
C HIS A 69 -16.18 30.48 16.55
N ARG A 70 -15.21 29.76 17.12
CA ARG A 70 -15.41 28.47 17.81
C ARG A 70 -15.27 28.56 19.33
N CYS A 71 -15.09 29.77 19.87
CA CYS A 71 -15.17 30.06 21.31
C CYS A 71 -16.62 30.32 21.77
N ARG A 72 -17.62 29.88 20.99
CA ARG A 72 -19.03 29.94 21.38
C ARG A 72 -19.45 28.63 22.05
N PRO A 73 -20.40 28.65 22.99
CA PRO A 73 -21.04 27.44 23.48
C PRO A 73 -21.50 26.59 22.29
N ARG A 74 -21.16 25.31 22.31
CA ARG A 74 -21.50 24.36 21.26
C ARG A 74 -23.02 24.30 21.07
N GLU A 75 -23.49 24.37 19.83
CA GLU A 75 -24.93 24.26 19.56
C GLU A 75 -25.38 22.80 19.79
N PRO A 76 -26.63 22.55 20.25
CA PRO A 76 -27.10 21.20 20.57
C PRO A 76 -26.98 20.18 19.43
N ASN A 77 -26.99 20.64 18.17
CA ASN A 77 -26.94 19.81 16.97
C ASN A 77 -25.58 19.80 16.26
N GLU A 78 -24.52 20.34 16.88
CA GLU A 78 -23.20 20.41 16.24
C GLU A 78 -22.48 19.05 16.31
N ARG A 79 -22.22 18.44 15.15
CA ARG A 79 -21.62 17.10 15.02
C ARG A 79 -20.33 16.98 15.83
N LEU A 80 -20.22 15.91 16.62
CA LEU A 80 -19.03 15.59 17.40
C LEU A 80 -17.99 14.86 16.55
N ARG A 81 -16.72 15.22 16.72
CA ARG A 81 -15.63 14.54 15.99
C ARG A 81 -15.32 13.17 16.58
N LEU A 82 -15.38 13.01 17.90
CA LEU A 82 -15.22 11.73 18.60
C LEU A 82 -13.99 10.95 18.10
N ASN A 83 -14.18 9.80 17.47
CA ASN A 83 -13.13 8.93 16.94
C ASN A 83 -12.80 9.18 15.45
N GLU A 84 -13.43 10.16 14.80
CA GLU A 84 -13.32 10.42 13.37
C GLU A 84 -12.13 11.35 13.02
N GLY A 85 -10.97 10.76 12.71
CA GLY A 85 -9.74 11.46 12.26
C GLY A 85 -9.50 11.39 10.74
N PHE A 86 -8.37 11.96 10.27
CA PHE A 86 -7.79 11.73 8.92
C PHE A 86 -8.76 11.87 7.74
N GLY A 87 -9.20 13.10 7.46
CA GLY A 87 -10.07 13.34 6.31
C GLY A 87 -11.53 12.92 6.52
N SER A 88 -11.96 12.65 7.75
CA SER A 88 -13.36 12.32 8.09
C SER A 88 -14.42 13.34 7.64
N THR A 89 -13.99 14.55 7.32
CA THR A 89 -14.84 15.62 6.75
C THR A 89 -14.68 15.79 5.23
N GLY A 90 -13.95 14.89 4.57
CA GLY A 90 -13.62 14.90 3.13
C GLY A 90 -13.48 13.49 2.56
N HIS A 91 -13.02 13.39 1.30
CA HIS A 91 -12.73 12.10 0.65
C HIS A 91 -11.21 12.00 0.47
N ASP A 92 -10.53 11.29 1.37
CA ASP A 92 -9.10 11.00 1.24
C ASP A 92 -8.92 9.52 0.83
N VAL A 93 -8.17 9.29 -0.25
CA VAL A 93 -7.84 7.94 -0.76
C VAL A 93 -6.49 7.52 -0.21
N PHE A 94 -6.47 6.64 0.78
CA PHE A 94 -5.24 6.02 1.29
C PHE A 94 -5.22 4.53 0.97
N PHE A 95 -4.10 4.03 0.45
CA PHE A 95 -3.88 2.61 0.28
C PHE A 95 -3.52 1.97 1.63
N THR A 96 -4.52 1.51 2.36
CA THR A 96 -4.34 0.79 3.63
C THR A 96 -4.53 -0.69 3.39
N VAL A 97 -3.42 -1.43 3.19
CA VAL A 97 -3.44 -2.89 3.21
C VAL A 97 -2.85 -3.35 4.54
N GLU A 98 -3.59 -4.16 5.29
CA GLU A 98 -3.07 -4.80 6.50
C GLU A 98 -1.92 -5.74 6.10
N LEU A 99 -0.68 -5.36 6.39
CA LEU A 99 0.54 -6.10 6.02
C LEU A 99 0.64 -7.51 6.65
N LYS A 100 -0.32 -7.92 7.50
CA LYS A 100 -0.44 -9.30 7.96
C LYS A 100 -0.73 -10.25 6.79
N GLY A 101 -1.43 -9.78 5.75
CA GLY A 101 -1.71 -10.52 4.53
C GLY A 101 -0.92 -9.95 3.35
N ARG A 102 -0.27 -10.83 2.59
CA ARG A 102 0.19 -10.48 1.24
C ARG A 102 -1.01 -10.53 0.29
N PRO A 103 -1.19 -9.59 -0.64
CA PRO A 103 -2.28 -9.63 -1.61
C PRO A 103 -2.01 -10.74 -2.65
N VAL A 104 -2.24 -11.99 -2.25
CA VAL A 104 -2.03 -13.18 -3.09
C VAL A 104 -3.35 -13.54 -3.78
N LYS A 105 -3.28 -13.85 -5.06
CA LYS A 105 -4.41 -14.30 -5.87
C LYS A 105 -4.04 -15.49 -6.73
N THR A 106 -5.05 -16.28 -7.11
CA THR A 106 -4.88 -17.39 -8.03
C THR A 106 -4.92 -16.87 -9.47
N MET A 107 -3.95 -17.29 -10.28
CA MET A 107 -3.84 -16.97 -11.69
C MET A 107 -3.55 -18.25 -12.47
N PHE A 108 -4.16 -18.41 -13.65
CA PHE A 108 -3.89 -19.56 -14.51
C PHE A 108 -3.12 -19.14 -15.75
N LEU A 109 -2.04 -19.88 -16.02
CA LEU A 109 -1.22 -19.74 -17.20
C LEU A 109 -1.52 -20.91 -18.13
N GLN A 110 -1.81 -20.62 -19.40
CA GLN A 110 -2.14 -21.63 -20.39
C GLN A 110 -1.27 -21.48 -21.64
N ARG A 111 -0.80 -22.63 -22.14
CA ARG A 111 -0.12 -22.77 -23.44
C ARG A 111 -0.65 -24.02 -24.14
N GLY A 112 -1.38 -23.83 -25.23
CA GLY A 112 -2.04 -24.94 -25.92
C GLY A 112 -3.01 -25.66 -24.99
N SER A 113 -2.86 -26.99 -24.87
CA SER A 113 -3.66 -27.83 -23.97
C SER A 113 -3.16 -27.86 -22.52
N GLN A 114 -2.00 -27.28 -22.22
CA GLN A 114 -1.44 -27.27 -20.88
C GLN A 114 -1.84 -26.01 -20.12
N GLN A 115 -2.27 -26.17 -18.87
CA GLN A 115 -2.61 -25.10 -17.94
C GLN A 115 -1.95 -25.34 -16.59
N VAL A 116 -1.41 -24.28 -15.99
CA VAL A 116 -0.84 -24.32 -14.64
C VAL A 116 -1.43 -23.22 -13.78
N GLN A 117 -1.74 -23.57 -12.54
CA GLN A 117 -2.24 -22.65 -11.52
C GLN A 117 -1.07 -22.07 -10.72
N GLN A 118 -1.09 -20.77 -10.47
CA GLN A 118 -0.09 -20.05 -9.68
C GLN A 118 -0.77 -19.16 -8.65
N GLU A 119 -0.29 -19.22 -7.41
CA GLU A 119 -0.61 -18.24 -6.38
C GLU A 119 0.38 -17.08 -6.45
N VAL A 120 -0.04 -15.99 -7.09
CA VAL A 120 0.79 -14.84 -7.41
C VAL A 120 0.56 -13.71 -6.43
N LEU A 121 1.63 -12.98 -6.10
CA LEU A 121 1.56 -11.77 -5.29
C LEU A 121 1.24 -10.60 -6.21
N LEU A 122 0.10 -9.94 -6.00
CA LEU A 122 -0.25 -8.72 -6.73
C LEU A 122 0.76 -7.63 -6.38
N ASP A 123 1.57 -7.24 -7.36
CA ASP A 123 2.63 -6.26 -7.21
C ASP A 123 2.38 -5.07 -8.13
N THR A 124 1.84 -3.98 -7.57
CA THR A 124 1.58 -2.75 -8.33
C THR A 124 2.84 -1.90 -8.55
N GLY A 125 3.97 -2.27 -7.93
CA GLY A 125 5.24 -1.59 -8.09
C GLY A 125 6.00 -1.97 -9.35
N SER A 126 5.62 -3.07 -10.03
CA SER A 126 6.30 -3.56 -11.23
C SER A 126 5.58 -3.15 -12.51
N ASP A 127 6.35 -2.74 -13.53
CA ASP A 127 5.84 -2.53 -14.90
C ASP A 127 5.64 -3.85 -15.66
N VAL A 128 6.40 -4.89 -15.31
CA VAL A 128 6.48 -6.15 -16.04
C VAL A 128 6.14 -7.34 -15.17
N SER A 129 5.51 -8.35 -15.77
CA SER A 129 5.14 -9.58 -15.08
C SER A 129 6.30 -10.57 -15.02
N ILE A 130 6.62 -11.02 -13.81
CA ILE A 130 7.72 -11.95 -13.54
C ILE A 130 7.19 -13.20 -12.85
N PHE A 131 7.52 -14.38 -13.36
CA PHE A 131 7.20 -15.66 -12.74
C PHE A 131 8.47 -16.36 -12.26
N ASN A 132 8.31 -17.10 -11.17
CA ASN A 132 9.43 -17.79 -10.57
C ASN A 132 9.81 -19.02 -11.40
N GLN A 133 11.09 -19.10 -11.78
CA GLN A 133 11.65 -20.22 -12.52
C GLN A 133 11.40 -21.58 -11.86
N LEU A 134 11.33 -21.64 -10.52
CA LEU A 134 11.06 -22.89 -9.79
C LEU A 134 9.69 -23.50 -10.12
N TYR A 135 8.70 -22.67 -10.45
CA TYR A 135 7.32 -23.10 -10.71
C TYR A 135 6.95 -23.02 -12.19
N TRP A 136 7.93 -22.71 -13.05
CA TRP A 136 7.72 -22.61 -14.48
C TRP A 136 7.77 -24.02 -15.12
N PRO A 137 6.83 -24.37 -16.03
CA PRO A 137 6.86 -25.68 -16.68
C PRO A 137 8.14 -25.88 -17.51
N SER A 138 8.84 -26.98 -17.29
CA SER A 138 10.14 -27.25 -17.94
C SER A 138 10.06 -27.36 -19.46
N ASN A 139 8.92 -27.78 -19.98
CA ASN A 139 8.66 -27.91 -21.42
C ASN A 139 8.20 -26.57 -22.07
N TRP A 140 8.06 -25.49 -21.29
CA TRP A 140 7.76 -24.16 -21.79
C TRP A 140 9.05 -23.41 -22.07
N LEU A 141 9.43 -23.40 -23.35
CA LEU A 141 10.70 -22.84 -23.82
C LEU A 141 10.88 -21.37 -23.41
N LEU A 142 12.12 -21.07 -23.02
CA LEU A 142 12.60 -19.76 -22.65
C LEU A 142 13.56 -19.23 -23.72
N GLN A 143 13.61 -17.93 -23.89
CA GLN A 143 14.56 -17.25 -24.77
C GLN A 143 15.25 -16.09 -24.04
N ALA A 144 16.38 -15.64 -24.59
CA ALA A 144 17.05 -14.45 -24.10
C ALA A 144 16.16 -13.21 -24.33
N PRO A 145 16.04 -12.31 -23.35
CA PRO A 145 15.26 -11.10 -23.50
C PRO A 145 16.01 -10.12 -24.42
N SER A 146 15.26 -9.34 -25.22
CA SER A 146 15.84 -8.25 -26.01
C SER A 146 16.21 -7.04 -25.13
N ASN A 147 15.54 -6.88 -24.00
CA ASN A 147 15.67 -5.74 -23.09
C ASN A 147 16.08 -6.20 -21.68
N HIS A 148 16.86 -5.37 -20.98
CA HIS A 148 17.24 -5.65 -19.59
C HIS A 148 16.14 -5.15 -18.64
N ILE A 149 15.78 -5.94 -17.62
CA ILE A 149 14.87 -5.49 -16.55
C ILE A 149 15.68 -4.89 -15.42
N ILE A 150 15.30 -3.69 -14.97
CA ILE A 150 15.82 -3.02 -13.78
C ILE A 150 14.67 -2.93 -12.77
N GLY A 151 14.88 -3.29 -11.51
CA GLY A 151 13.91 -3.00 -10.43
C GLY A 151 13.62 -4.11 -9.42
N VAL A 152 13.96 -5.38 -9.69
CA VAL A 152 13.72 -6.49 -8.74
C VAL A 152 15.01 -6.86 -8.01
N GLY A 153 15.44 -6.01 -7.07
CA GLY A 153 16.56 -6.32 -6.18
C GLY A 153 17.95 -6.40 -6.82
N GLY A 154 18.15 -5.78 -7.99
CA GLY A 154 19.44 -5.69 -8.70
C GLY A 154 19.35 -6.07 -10.17
N MET A 155 20.47 -5.93 -10.89
CA MET A 155 20.62 -6.42 -12.27
C MET A 155 20.72 -7.95 -12.25
N ARG A 156 19.65 -8.65 -12.62
CA ARG A 156 19.69 -10.07 -12.96
C ARG A 156 19.30 -10.21 -14.42
N ASN A 157 19.88 -11.17 -15.15
CA ASN A 157 19.49 -11.47 -16.52
C ASN A 157 18.24 -12.38 -16.48
N PRO A 158 17.01 -11.84 -16.67
CA PRO A 158 15.83 -12.69 -16.76
C PRO A 158 15.86 -13.50 -18.05
N SER A 159 15.14 -14.60 -18.08
CA SER A 159 14.66 -15.19 -19.33
C SER A 159 13.27 -14.67 -19.65
N ILE A 160 12.81 -14.80 -20.89
CA ILE A 160 11.42 -14.51 -21.27
C ILE A 160 10.80 -15.75 -21.91
N SER A 161 9.49 -15.95 -21.76
CA SER A 161 8.82 -17.05 -22.46
C SER A 161 8.99 -16.88 -23.98
N ALA A 162 9.42 -17.96 -24.65
CA ALA A 162 9.54 -17.96 -26.11
C ALA A 162 8.15 -17.85 -26.79
N ASN A 163 7.13 -18.44 -26.16
CA ASN A 163 5.78 -18.47 -26.67
C ASN A 163 4.88 -17.52 -25.86
N PRO A 164 3.90 -16.85 -26.50
CA PRO A 164 2.88 -16.13 -25.76
C PRO A 164 2.10 -17.07 -24.85
N ILE A 165 1.83 -16.61 -23.63
CA ILE A 165 1.10 -17.35 -22.60
C ILE A 165 -0.25 -16.67 -22.41
N ARG A 166 -1.32 -17.49 -22.39
CA ARG A 166 -2.64 -17.03 -21.98
C ARG A 166 -2.67 -16.96 -20.46
N ILE A 167 -2.95 -15.78 -19.93
CA ILE A 167 -3.04 -15.48 -18.51
C ILE A 167 -4.49 -15.17 -18.21
N THR A 168 -5.04 -15.85 -17.21
CA THR A 168 -6.43 -15.68 -16.78
C THR A 168 -6.51 -15.48 -15.29
N PHE A 169 -7.50 -14.67 -14.90
CA PHE A 169 -7.79 -14.30 -13.53
C PHE A 169 -9.30 -14.41 -13.31
N ASP A 170 -9.72 -15.19 -12.30
CA ASP A 170 -11.12 -15.40 -11.90
C ASP A 170 -12.09 -15.58 -13.11
N ASP A 171 -11.65 -16.33 -14.13
CA ASP A 171 -12.36 -16.70 -15.38
C ASP A 171 -13.02 -15.57 -16.19
N SER A 172 -12.76 -14.31 -15.87
CA SER A 172 -13.51 -13.18 -16.43
C SER A 172 -12.75 -12.43 -17.51
N GLN A 173 -11.41 -12.49 -17.52
CA GLN A 173 -10.57 -11.84 -18.54
C GLN A 173 -9.34 -12.67 -18.92
N VAL A 174 -9.00 -12.67 -20.21
CA VAL A 174 -7.87 -13.42 -20.79
C VAL A 174 -6.91 -12.44 -21.44
N ILE A 175 -5.65 -12.47 -21.01
CA ILE A 175 -4.55 -11.70 -21.63
C ILE A 175 -3.57 -12.66 -22.27
N VAL A 176 -2.96 -12.24 -23.37
CA VAL A 176 -1.84 -12.95 -23.97
C VAL A 176 -0.58 -12.12 -23.79
N ALA A 177 0.37 -12.63 -23.01
CA ALA A 177 1.62 -11.94 -22.72
C ALA A 177 2.81 -12.89 -22.80
N ARG A 178 4.02 -12.33 -22.95
CA ARG A 178 5.29 -13.06 -22.79
C ARG A 178 5.90 -12.67 -21.44
N PRO A 179 5.59 -13.40 -20.35
CA PRO A 179 6.13 -13.06 -19.05
C PRO A 179 7.64 -13.30 -18.98
N TYR A 180 8.28 -12.59 -18.06
CA TYR A 180 9.66 -12.84 -17.69
C TYR A 180 9.76 -13.95 -16.65
N ILE A 181 10.85 -14.70 -16.69
CA ILE A 181 11.15 -15.81 -15.81
C ILE A 181 12.50 -15.54 -15.15
N MET A 182 12.55 -15.59 -13.83
CA MET A 182 13.80 -15.54 -13.06
C MET A 182 13.68 -16.26 -11.72
N PRO A 183 14.80 -16.60 -11.07
CA PRO A 183 14.79 -17.10 -9.70
C PRO A 183 14.26 -16.05 -8.72
N LEU A 184 13.09 -16.32 -8.12
CA LEU A 184 12.51 -15.54 -7.03
C LEU A 184 12.62 -16.32 -5.71
N HIS A 185 12.37 -15.66 -4.58
CA HIS A 185 12.27 -16.35 -3.29
C HIS A 185 11.23 -17.49 -3.37
N ALA A 186 11.51 -18.64 -2.76
CA ALA A 186 10.69 -19.86 -2.90
C ALA A 186 9.20 -19.65 -2.56
N LYS A 187 8.87 -18.72 -1.66
CA LYS A 187 7.48 -18.39 -1.31
C LYS A 187 6.75 -17.48 -2.32
N ILE A 188 7.41 -17.04 -3.38
CA ILE A 188 6.83 -16.14 -4.40
C ILE A 188 6.78 -16.92 -5.70
N ARG A 189 5.56 -17.20 -6.20
CA ARG A 189 5.38 -17.93 -7.46
C ARG A 189 5.35 -17.00 -8.68
N GLY A 190 4.88 -15.78 -8.49
CA GLY A 190 4.91 -14.74 -9.51
C GLY A 190 4.55 -13.38 -8.94
N LEU A 191 4.95 -12.36 -9.69
CA LEU A 191 4.73 -10.93 -9.49
C LEU A 191 4.15 -10.37 -10.80
N PRO A 192 2.84 -10.53 -11.07
CA PRO A 192 2.20 -9.87 -12.18
C PRO A 192 2.34 -8.34 -12.01
N GLY A 193 2.89 -7.70 -13.04
CA GLY A 193 3.09 -6.25 -13.09
C GLY A 193 1.95 -5.55 -13.84
N ARG A 194 2.12 -4.25 -14.06
CA ARG A 194 1.11 -3.42 -14.73
C ARG A 194 0.79 -3.88 -16.15
N ASP A 195 1.73 -4.49 -16.86
CA ASP A 195 1.52 -5.11 -18.17
C ASP A 195 0.38 -6.14 -18.18
N VAL A 196 0.17 -6.89 -17.09
CA VAL A 196 -0.92 -7.85 -16.95
C VAL A 196 -2.05 -7.26 -16.12
N LEU A 197 -1.75 -6.66 -14.96
CA LEU A 197 -2.77 -6.23 -14.00
C LEU A 197 -3.73 -5.17 -14.57
N SER A 198 -3.23 -4.19 -15.32
CA SER A 198 -4.07 -3.13 -15.90
C SER A 198 -5.05 -3.67 -16.95
N GLN A 199 -4.61 -4.67 -17.73
CA GLN A 199 -5.42 -5.30 -18.76
C GLN A 199 -6.44 -6.28 -18.18
N LEU A 200 -6.25 -6.76 -16.93
CA LEU A 200 -7.22 -7.57 -16.20
C LEU A 200 -8.33 -6.73 -15.55
N GLY A 201 -8.31 -5.40 -15.75
CA GLY A 201 -9.26 -4.49 -15.13
C GLY A 201 -9.15 -4.45 -13.61
N LEU A 202 -8.00 -4.83 -13.04
CA LEU A 202 -7.78 -4.74 -11.61
C LEU A 202 -7.60 -3.28 -11.22
N VAL A 203 -8.50 -2.80 -10.37
CA VAL A 203 -8.48 -1.45 -9.84
C VAL A 203 -8.18 -1.52 -8.34
N LEU A 204 -7.28 -0.64 -7.89
CA LEU A 204 -7.13 -0.37 -6.47
C LEU A 204 -8.25 0.59 -6.06
N THR A 205 -9.23 0.09 -5.32
CA THR A 205 -10.36 0.88 -4.80
C THR A 205 -10.47 0.72 -3.28
N THR A 206 -11.05 1.72 -2.63
CA THR A 206 -11.29 1.77 -1.18
C THR A 206 -12.70 1.29 -0.80
N ASP A 207 -13.41 0.57 -1.68
CA ASP A 207 -14.83 0.18 -1.51
C ASP A 207 -15.13 -0.82 -0.36
N GLN A 208 -14.21 -0.98 0.59
CA GLN A 208 -14.59 -1.48 1.91
C GLN A 208 -15.11 -0.33 2.75
N HIS A 209 -16.44 -0.30 2.92
CA HIS A 209 -17.04 0.36 4.06
C HIS A 209 -16.46 -0.26 5.34
N PHE A 210 -15.47 0.40 5.92
CA PHE A 210 -15.11 0.18 7.31
C PHE A 210 -16.31 0.67 8.14
N PHE A 211 -17.06 -0.27 8.70
CA PHE A 211 -17.98 -0.03 9.82
C PHE A 211 -17.33 -0.57 11.10
#